data_AF-A0A367AKM6-F1
#
_entry.id   AF-A0A367AKM6-F1
#
_cell.length_a   1.000
_cell.length_b   1.000
_cell.length_c   1.000
_cell.angle_alpha   90.00
_cell.angle_beta   90.00
_cell.angle_gamma   90.00
#
_symmetry.space_group_name_H-M   'P 1'
#
loop_
_entity.id
_entity.type
_entity.pdbx_description
1 polymer ?
#
loop_
_entity_poly.entity_id
_entity_poly.type
_entity_poly.pdbx_seq_one_letter_code
_entity_poly.pdbx_strand_id
1 'polypeptide(L)' 'MEGGMSPVVTVERSKLEERRRELLAALGLSLDEFRALAETRTLTGHEFDVKEELDEIAFLLGE' A
#
# COMPACT_ATOMS: atom_id res chain seq x y z
N MET A 1 -29.49 13.03 8.43
CA MET A 1 -28.49 12.21 9.14
C MET A 1 -27.18 12.42 8.41
N GLU A 2 -26.43 13.45 8.79
CA GLU A 2 -25.17 13.79 8.12
C GLU A 2 -24.04 13.07 8.86
N GLY A 3 -23.58 11.96 8.29
CA GLY A 3 -22.34 11.33 8.71
C GLY A 3 -21.19 12.24 8.27
N GLY A 4 -20.65 13.02 9.20
CA GLY A 4 -19.43 13.78 8.95
C GLY A 4 -18.28 12.81 8.69
N MET A 5 -18.02 12.50 7.42
CA MET A 5 -16.71 12.01 7.01
C MET A 5 -15.74 13.17 7.24
N SER A 6 -14.96 13.07 8.31
CA SER A 6 -13.86 13.98 8.57
C SER A 6 -12.98 14.07 7.31
N PRO A 7 -12.86 15.25 6.67
CA PRO A 7 -12.08 15.38 5.44
C PRO A 7 -10.61 14.98 5.61
N VAL A 8 -10.12 14.99 6.86
CA VAL A 8 -8.79 14.51 7.25
C VAL A 8 -8.60 13.03 6.95
N VAL A 9 -9.56 12.17 7.30
CA VAL A 9 -9.47 10.71 7.05
C VAL A 9 -9.52 10.41 5.55
N THR A 10 -10.34 11.14 4.79
CA THR A 10 -10.43 10.95 3.34
C THR A 10 -9.13 11.36 2.64
N VAL A 11 -8.50 12.46 3.07
CA VAL A 11 -7.20 12.90 2.56
C VAL A 11 -6.08 11.91 2.93
N GLU A 12 -6.11 11.33 4.13
CA GLU A 12 -5.17 10.28 4.52
C GLU A 12 -5.31 9.03 3.65
N ARG A 13 -6.54 8.56 3.38
CA ARG A 13 -6.75 7.40 2.50
C ARG A 13 -6.18 7.62 1.10
N SER A 14 -6.47 8.76 0.46
CA SER A 14 -5.94 9.06 -0.87
C SER A 14 -4.41 9.15 -0.87
N LYS A 15 -3.79 9.71 0.18
CA LYS A 15 -2.32 9.73 0.32
C LYS A 15 -1.73 8.34 0.51
N LEU A 16 -2.37 7.48 1.29
CA LEU A 16 -1.96 6.09 1.48
C LEU A 16 -2.04 5.30 0.17
N GLU A 17 -3.10 5.51 -0.61
CA GLU A 17 -3.25 4.93 -1.95
C GLU A 17 -2.17 5.45 -2.93
N GLU A 18 -1.85 6.74 -2.88
CA GLU A 18 -0.76 7.33 -3.67
C GLU A 18 0.59 6.73 -3.28
N ARG A 19 0.86 6.63 -1.97
CA ARG A 19 2.09 6.04 -1.44
C ARG A 19 2.28 4.59 -1.87
N ARG A 20 1.22 3.78 -1.79
CA ARG A 20 1.21 2.41 -2.31
C ARG A 20 1.58 2.37 -3.79
N ARG A 21 1.07 3.29 -4.61
CA ARG A 21 1.43 3.36 -6.03
C ARG A 21 2.88 3.77 -6.23
N GLU A 22 3.40 4.71 -5.45
CA GLU A 22 4.80 5.12 -5.50
C GLU A 22 5.74 3.96 -5.14
N LEU A 23 5.43 3.20 -4.09
CA LEU A 23 6.21 2.03 -3.67
C LEU A 23 6.28 0.96 -4.77
N LEU A 24 5.14 0.66 -5.39
CA LEU A 24 5.07 -0.27 -6.51
C LEU A 24 5.81 0.26 -7.75
N ALA A 25 5.68 1.56 -8.04
CA ALA A 25 6.40 2.22 -9.12
C ALA A 25 7.93 2.23 -8.88
N ALA A 26 8.38 2.37 -7.64
CA ALA A 26 9.79 2.30 -7.26
C ALA A 26 10.39 0.91 -7.52
N LEU A 27 9.59 -0.15 -7.35
CA LEU A 27 9.97 -1.51 -7.72
C LEU A 27 9.84 -1.79 -9.22
N GLY A 28 9.15 -0.92 -9.97
CA GLY A 28 8.82 -1.13 -11.38
C GLY A 28 7.86 -2.31 -11.58
N LEU A 29 7.06 -2.63 -10.56
CA LEU A 29 6.15 -3.76 -10.53
C LEU A 29 4.70 -3.29 -10.38
N SER A 30 3.78 -4.06 -10.96
CA SER A 30 2.37 -3.90 -10.66
C SER A 30 2.03 -4.50 -9.29
N LEU A 31 0.92 -4.07 -8.65
CA LEU A 31 0.45 -4.67 -7.39
C LEU A 31 0.29 -6.19 -7.49
N ASP A 32 -0.26 -6.65 -8.62
CA ASP A 32 -0.48 -8.07 -8.91
C ASP A 32 0.86 -8.82 -9.04
N GLU A 33 1.82 -8.27 -9.78
CA GLU A 33 3.16 -8.84 -9.90
C GLU A 33 3.89 -8.87 -8.57
N PHE A 34 3.77 -7.81 -7.77
CA PHE A 34 4.36 -7.75 -6.44
C PHE A 34 3.77 -8.81 -5.51
N ARG A 35 2.45 -8.99 -5.52
CA ARG A 35 1.77 -10.07 -4.77
C ARG A 35 2.25 -11.44 -5.23
N ALA A 36 2.25 -11.68 -6.54
CA ALA A 36 2.73 -12.94 -7.10
C ALA A 36 4.19 -13.20 -6.72
N LEU A 37 5.06 -12.19 -6.72
CA LEU A 37 6.45 -12.32 -6.28
C LEU A 37 6.56 -12.59 -4.78
N ALA A 38 5.78 -11.90 -3.95
CA ALA A 38 5.74 -12.13 -2.51
C ALA A 38 5.25 -13.55 -2.15
N GLU A 39 4.40 -14.15 -2.98
CA GLU A 39 3.92 -15.52 -2.80
C GLU A 39 4.85 -16.59 -3.39
N THR A 40 5.59 -16.27 -4.46
CA THR A 40 6.40 -17.25 -5.20
C THR A 40 7.86 -17.29 -4.79
N ARG A 41 8.40 -16.20 -4.21
CA ARG A 41 9.80 -16.12 -3.78
C ARG A 41 9.95 -15.35 -2.47
N THR A 42 11.07 -15.59 -1.80
CA THR A 42 11.50 -14.74 -0.69
C THR A 42 11.86 -13.36 -1.22
N LEU A 43 11.16 -12.34 -0.73
CA LEU A 43 11.46 -10.95 -1.03
C LEU A 43 12.86 -10.59 -0.51
N THR A 44 13.63 -9.85 -1.31
CA THR A 44 14.90 -9.28 -0.88
C THR A 44 14.66 -8.12 0.10
N GLY A 45 15.65 -7.71 0.90
CA GLY A 45 15.46 -6.71 1.97
C GLY A 45 14.68 -5.46 1.54
N HIS A 46 14.98 -4.91 0.35
CA HIS A 46 14.25 -3.76 -0.20
C HIS A 46 12.79 -4.09 -0.58
N GLU A 47 12.53 -5.25 -1.17
CA GLU A 47 11.16 -5.69 -1.47
C GLU A 47 10.37 -6.00 -0.18
N PHE A 48 11.05 -6.50 0.85
CA PHE A 48 10.46 -6.78 2.15
C PHE A 48 10.05 -5.49 2.85
N ASP A 49 10.92 -4.47 2.89
CA ASP A 49 10.58 -3.12 3.36
C ASP A 49 9.33 -2.56 2.65
N VAL A 50 9.30 -2.65 1.32
CA VAL A 50 8.14 -2.22 0.53
C VAL A 50 6.89 -3.04 0.90
N LYS A 51 7.03 -4.35 1.12
CA LYS A 51 5.92 -5.21 1.54
C LYS A 51 5.38 -4.77 2.90
N GLU A 52 6.25 -4.50 3.87
CA GLU A 52 5.85 -4.07 5.21
C GLU A 52 5.13 -2.72 5.17
N GLU A 53 5.65 -1.77 4.38
CA GLU A 53 5.01 -0.46 4.21
C GLU A 53 3.65 -0.59 3.50
N LEU A 54 3.51 -1.50 2.52
CA LEU A 54 2.23 -1.82 1.88
C LEU A 54 1.22 -2.48 2.83
N ASP A 55 1.69 -3.35 3.73
CA ASP A 55 0.88 -4.02 4.76
C ASP A 55 0.37 -2.99 5.79
N GLU A 56 1.25 -2.08 6.23
CA GLU A 56 0.88 -0.97 7.12
C GLU A 56 -0.15 -0.05 6.46
N ILE A 57 0.04 0.30 5.18
CA ILE A 57 -0.94 1.06 4.41
C ILE A 57 -2.29 0.33 4.35
N ALA A 58 -2.30 -0.98 4.06
CA ALA A 58 -3.53 -1.77 4.03
C ALA A 58 -4.24 -1.79 5.38
N PHE A 59 -3.48 -1.96 6.47
CA PHE A 59 -3.99 -1.90 7.84
C PHE A 59 -4.61 -0.53 8.16
N LEU A 60 -3.96 0.57 7.78
CA LEU A 60 -4.48 1.93 7.96
C LEU A 60 -5.71 2.21 7.09
N LEU A 61 -5.79 1.60 5.91
CA LEU A 61 -6.97 1.66 5.04
C LEU A 61 -8.14 0.79 5.55
N GLY A 62 -7.86 -0.18 6.42
CA GLY A 62 -8.83 -1.14 6.95
C GLY A 62 -9.20 -2.24 5.96
N GLU A 63 -8.30 -2.60 5.05
CA GLU A 63 -8.44 -3.70 4.05
C GLU A 63 -8.02 -5.06 4.61
#